data_AF-A0A8J6BEL7-F1
#
_entry.id   AF-A0A8J6BEL7-F1
#
_cell.length_a   1.000
_cell.length_b   1.000
_cell.length_c   1.000
_cell.angle_alpha   90.00
_cell.angle_beta   90.00
_cell.angle_gamma   90.00
#
_symmetry.space_group_name_H-M   'P 1'
#
loop_
_entity.id
_entity.type
_entity.pdbx_description
1 polymer ?
#
loop_
_entity_poly.entity_id
_entity_poly.type
_entity_poly.pdbx_seq_one_letter_code
_entity_poly.pdbx_strand_id
1 'polypeptide(L)'
;MASADLRDELHCSICLSLYTDPVSLRCGHNFCRSCIVSALDAQEAAGVYSCAYCREESPQRPALEKNRKLANIVERFLSSPPDMESRIFCTYCIKSPVPAVRTCLHCENSLCDDHLAAHNQTVDHILIDPTSSFGNKKCSVHKKVLEYYCLQDAACLCVTCCLVGKHRGHQVELLEKAFEKRENIRKLFMDMKEQLEMAEKKVQSEIFRQEDEIVSQISHLIKELEKEEKELSGKMHHMEQMCHITDPIRLLQERDIAKEAPVHGDTKKEKEEEKLRKELDEDLISLTVHRSMRDIVTSVTSGLGFQVPDVLLDEDTAHIEVELSDDLKTATYSEEEQHRPKSPRRFLSYPQVLSRCGLSSGRHYWEVAWNEVGVCYIGVSYPSIERGKKQSLFGENDKSWSSCPTFGVFLDYEAGRLSFYELCDPIRHLHTFTASFTEPLHVAFYVYDEASVTITS
;
A
#
# COMPACT_ATOMS: atom_id res chain seq x y z
N MET A 1 -0.93 10.14 -33.00
CA MET A 1 -0.44 11.42 -32.45
C MET A 1 -1.52 12.10 -31.62
N ALA A 2 -2.62 12.58 -32.21
CA ALA A 2 -3.66 13.29 -31.46
C ALA A 2 -4.44 12.44 -30.44
N SER A 3 -4.58 11.11 -30.63
CA SER A 3 -5.45 10.28 -29.76
C SER A 3 -4.81 9.82 -28.44
N ALA A 4 -3.47 9.84 -28.32
CA ALA A 4 -2.79 9.49 -27.08
C ALA A 4 -2.87 10.66 -26.08
N ASP A 5 -2.65 11.89 -26.55
CA ASP A 5 -2.86 13.11 -25.74
C ASP A 5 -4.35 13.33 -25.42
N LEU A 6 -5.28 12.94 -26.32
CA LEU A 6 -6.72 13.03 -26.05
C LEU A 6 -7.18 12.05 -24.97
N ARG A 7 -6.49 10.91 -24.78
CA ARG A 7 -6.89 9.90 -23.79
C ARG A 7 -6.72 10.46 -22.38
N ASP A 8 -5.62 11.13 -22.10
CA ASP A 8 -5.33 11.72 -20.78
C ASP A 8 -6.35 12.81 -20.41
N GLU A 9 -6.83 13.58 -21.40
CA GLU A 9 -7.88 14.60 -21.25
C GLU A 9 -9.30 14.06 -21.02
N LEU A 10 -9.52 12.75 -21.19
CA LEU A 10 -10.82 12.08 -21.03
C LEU A 10 -10.97 11.31 -19.71
N HIS A 11 -10.02 11.44 -18.78
CA HIS A 11 -10.10 10.81 -17.47
C HIS A 11 -10.62 11.76 -16.40
N CYS A 12 -11.42 11.21 -15.50
CA CYS A 12 -11.83 11.92 -14.30
C CYS A 12 -10.65 12.02 -13.32
N SER A 13 -10.38 13.23 -12.83
CA SER A 13 -9.31 13.49 -11.85
C SER A 13 -9.54 12.89 -10.47
N ILE A 14 -10.73 12.36 -10.18
CA ILE A 14 -11.04 11.68 -8.91
C ILE A 14 -10.82 10.17 -9.04
N CYS A 15 -11.51 9.48 -9.96
CA CYS A 15 -11.38 8.03 -10.11
C CYS A 15 -10.27 7.58 -11.08
N LEU A 16 -9.62 8.52 -11.76
CA LEU A 16 -8.55 8.30 -12.76
C LEU A 16 -8.95 7.35 -13.90
N SER A 17 -10.25 7.18 -14.12
CA SER A 17 -10.85 6.36 -15.16
C SER A 17 -11.53 7.26 -16.19
N LEU A 18 -11.79 6.73 -17.39
CA LEU A 18 -12.56 7.44 -18.40
C LEU A 18 -13.90 7.91 -17.83
N TYR A 19 -14.32 9.12 -18.21
CA TYR A 19 -15.53 9.72 -17.65
C TYR A 19 -16.78 8.84 -17.83
N THR A 20 -17.36 8.43 -16.70
CA THR A 20 -18.66 7.77 -16.65
C THR A 20 -19.70 8.79 -16.18
N ASP A 21 -20.67 9.09 -17.04
CA ASP A 21 -21.66 10.16 -16.83
C ASP A 21 -21.01 11.52 -16.46
N PRO A 22 -20.20 12.12 -17.35
CA PRO A 22 -19.47 13.34 -17.03
C PRO A 22 -20.39 14.52 -16.72
N VAL A 23 -20.05 15.27 -15.70
CA VAL A 23 -20.68 16.54 -15.31
C VAL A 23 -19.62 17.65 -15.26
N SER A 24 -20.03 18.88 -15.54
CA SER A 24 -19.16 20.06 -15.51
C SER A 24 -19.52 20.99 -14.37
N LEU A 25 -18.51 21.48 -13.65
CA LEU A 25 -18.69 22.58 -12.71
C LEU A 25 -18.54 23.93 -13.42
N ARG A 26 -18.95 25.02 -12.74
CA ARG A 26 -18.83 26.40 -13.27
C ARG A 26 -17.38 26.81 -13.55
N CYS A 27 -16.44 26.26 -12.79
CA CYS A 27 -15.00 26.45 -12.99
C CYS A 27 -14.44 25.74 -14.24
N GLY A 28 -15.27 25.02 -15.00
CA GLY A 28 -14.89 24.33 -16.23
C GLY A 28 -14.33 22.91 -16.06
N HIS A 29 -14.06 22.48 -14.82
CA HIS A 29 -13.58 21.13 -14.55
C HIS A 29 -14.70 20.09 -14.65
N ASN A 30 -14.33 18.90 -15.14
CA ASN A 30 -15.25 17.81 -15.42
C ASN A 30 -14.96 16.60 -14.52
N PHE A 31 -16.02 15.92 -14.09
CA PHE A 31 -15.95 14.78 -13.18
C PHE A 31 -16.99 13.73 -13.56
N CYS A 32 -16.78 12.47 -13.18
CA CYS A 32 -17.88 11.49 -13.16
C CYS A 32 -18.93 11.96 -12.14
N ARG A 33 -20.22 11.83 -12.48
CA ARG A 33 -21.31 12.25 -11.60
C ARG A 33 -21.19 11.66 -10.19
N SER A 34 -20.93 10.36 -10.08
CA SER A 34 -20.75 9.68 -8.78
C SER A 34 -19.60 10.28 -7.99
N CYS A 35 -18.44 10.46 -8.63
CA CYS A 35 -17.24 10.98 -7.99
C CYS A 35 -17.43 12.39 -7.40
N ILE A 36 -18.05 13.31 -8.16
CA ILE A 36 -18.27 14.66 -7.65
C ILE A 36 -19.41 14.71 -6.64
N VAL A 37 -20.43 13.86 -6.73
CA VAL A 37 -21.48 13.76 -5.71
C VAL A 37 -20.86 13.36 -4.37
N SER A 38 -20.05 12.29 -4.34
CA SER A 38 -19.36 11.86 -3.11
C SER A 38 -18.43 12.94 -2.55
N ALA A 39 -17.71 13.66 -3.41
CA ALA A 39 -16.85 14.76 -2.97
C ALA A 39 -17.63 15.94 -2.38
N LEU A 40 -18.82 16.25 -2.91
CA LEU A 40 -19.69 17.31 -2.38
C LEU A 40 -20.42 16.86 -1.10
N ASP A 41 -20.81 15.59 -0.98
CA ASP A 41 -21.43 15.04 0.24
C ASP A 41 -20.45 15.11 1.42
N ALA A 42 -19.16 14.81 1.19
CA ALA A 42 -18.12 14.94 2.20
C ALA A 42 -17.92 16.40 2.70
N GLN A 43 -18.36 17.39 1.93
CA GLN A 43 -18.25 18.82 2.25
C GLN A 43 -19.53 19.41 2.86
N GLU A 44 -20.60 18.61 2.99
CA GLU A 44 -21.91 19.09 3.42
C GLU A 44 -21.88 19.71 4.83
N ALA A 45 -21.08 19.13 5.74
CA ALA A 45 -20.89 19.66 7.10
C ALA A 45 -20.18 21.02 7.14
N ALA A 46 -19.36 21.34 6.14
CA ALA A 46 -18.61 22.60 6.07
C ALA A 46 -19.44 23.76 5.50
N GLY A 47 -20.58 23.49 4.87
CA GLY A 47 -21.49 24.50 4.31
C GLY A 47 -20.94 25.28 3.10
N VAL A 48 -19.71 25.00 2.67
CA VAL A 48 -19.05 25.59 1.51
C VAL A 48 -18.54 24.46 0.62
N TYR A 49 -18.92 24.48 -0.65
CA TYR A 49 -18.61 23.44 -1.61
C TYR A 49 -17.45 23.87 -2.50
N SER A 50 -16.44 23.03 -2.66
CA SER A 50 -15.26 23.37 -3.47
C SER A 50 -15.04 22.36 -4.60
N CYS A 51 -14.56 22.85 -5.74
CA CYS A 51 -14.14 22.00 -6.84
C CYS A 51 -12.98 21.09 -6.40
N ALA A 52 -13.12 19.77 -6.56
CA ALA A 52 -12.10 18.79 -6.15
C ALA A 52 -10.75 18.92 -6.90
N TYR A 53 -10.70 19.70 -7.97
CA TYR A 53 -9.49 19.94 -8.76
C TYR A 53 -8.86 21.32 -8.48
N CYS A 54 -9.59 22.40 -8.75
CA CYS A 54 -9.06 23.77 -8.61
C CYS A 54 -9.37 24.46 -7.28
N ARG A 55 -10.18 23.83 -6.42
CA ARG A 55 -10.62 24.35 -5.11
C ARG A 55 -11.44 25.65 -5.18
N GLU A 56 -11.98 26.01 -6.34
CA GLU A 56 -12.91 27.13 -6.45
C GLU A 56 -14.16 26.86 -5.61
N GLU A 57 -14.49 27.80 -4.71
CA GLU A 57 -15.55 27.67 -3.71
C GLU A 57 -16.89 28.19 -4.23
N SER A 58 -17.97 27.54 -3.78
CA SER A 58 -19.35 27.91 -4.02
C SER A 58 -20.11 27.87 -2.69
N PRO A 59 -20.84 28.95 -2.34
CA PRO A 59 -21.63 29.01 -1.11
C PRO A 59 -22.90 28.15 -1.17
N GLN A 60 -23.22 27.57 -2.32
CA GLN A 60 -24.37 26.68 -2.52
C GLN A 60 -23.95 25.44 -3.29
N ARG A 61 -24.63 24.32 -3.02
CA ARG A 61 -24.37 23.05 -3.68
C ARG A 61 -24.58 23.20 -5.19
N PRO A 62 -23.56 22.96 -6.02
CA PRO A 62 -23.67 23.18 -7.45
C PRO A 62 -24.63 22.19 -8.10
N ALA A 63 -25.49 22.68 -8.99
CA ALA A 63 -26.33 21.83 -9.83
C ALA A 63 -25.46 21.05 -10.83
N LEU A 64 -25.54 19.72 -10.80
CA LEU A 64 -24.72 18.84 -11.62
C LEU A 64 -25.48 18.45 -12.89
N GLU A 65 -25.27 19.23 -13.94
CA GLU A 65 -25.79 18.94 -15.27
C GLU A 65 -24.83 18.03 -16.04
N LYS A 66 -25.39 17.03 -16.71
CA LYS A 66 -24.64 16.11 -17.56
C LYS A 66 -24.02 16.86 -18.73
N ASN A 67 -22.70 16.78 -18.87
CA ASN A 67 -22.01 17.26 -20.05
C ASN A 67 -22.20 16.26 -21.20
N ARG A 68 -23.30 16.45 -21.95
CA ARG A 68 -23.65 15.60 -23.10
C ARG A 68 -22.56 15.57 -24.18
N LYS A 69 -21.83 16.68 -24.38
CA LYS A 69 -20.75 16.72 -25.37
C LYS A 69 -19.59 15.82 -24.96
N LEU A 70 -19.15 15.92 -23.71
CA LEU A 70 -18.09 15.09 -23.17
C LEU A 70 -18.50 13.61 -23.10
N ALA A 71 -19.75 13.32 -22.70
CA ALA A 71 -20.30 11.98 -22.74
C ALA A 71 -20.25 11.37 -24.16
N ASN A 72 -20.66 12.14 -25.18
CA ASN A 72 -20.61 11.69 -26.57
C ASN A 72 -19.17 11.51 -27.09
N ILE A 73 -18.22 12.31 -26.61
CA ILE A 73 -16.80 12.17 -26.98
C ILE A 73 -16.25 10.85 -26.39
N VAL A 74 -16.52 10.58 -25.11
CA VAL A 74 -16.10 9.34 -24.44
C VAL A 74 -16.78 8.12 -25.08
N GLU A 75 -18.07 8.22 -25.40
CA GLU A 75 -18.80 7.16 -26.08
C GLU A 75 -18.25 6.88 -27.49
N ARG A 76 -17.90 7.92 -28.27
CA ARG A 76 -17.24 7.75 -29.57
C ARG A 76 -15.84 7.17 -29.44
N PHE A 77 -15.11 7.57 -28.39
CA PHE A 77 -13.79 7.04 -28.08
C PHE A 77 -13.86 5.54 -27.73
N LEU A 78 -14.89 5.11 -27.00
CA LEU A 78 -15.15 3.71 -26.64
C LEU A 78 -15.75 2.88 -27.78
N SER A 79 -16.57 3.50 -28.63
CA SER A 79 -17.26 2.85 -29.77
C SER A 79 -16.40 2.78 -31.03
N SER A 80 -15.21 3.38 -31.02
CA SER A 80 -14.25 3.21 -32.10
C SER A 80 -13.66 1.80 -31.99
N PRO A 81 -13.83 0.92 -33.00
CA PRO A 81 -13.17 -0.38 -32.99
C PRO A 81 -11.64 -0.17 -32.91
N PRO A 82 -10.88 -1.07 -32.26
CA PRO A 82 -9.43 -1.01 -32.27
C PRO A 82 -8.90 -1.47 -33.63
N ASP A 83 -9.20 -0.74 -34.71
CA ASP A 83 -8.47 -0.86 -35.98
C ASP A 83 -8.90 0.23 -36.96
N MET A 84 -7.93 0.99 -37.47
CA MET A 84 -7.86 1.76 -38.73
C MET A 84 -7.28 3.17 -38.58
N GLU A 85 -7.50 3.92 -37.49
CA GLU A 85 -6.90 5.25 -37.32
C GLU A 85 -5.49 5.25 -36.68
N SER A 86 -5.06 4.12 -36.11
CA SER A 86 -3.71 3.92 -35.55
C SER A 86 -2.76 3.15 -36.46
N ARG A 87 -3.24 2.62 -37.59
CA ARG A 87 -2.44 1.77 -38.47
C ARG A 87 -1.54 2.66 -39.33
N ILE A 88 -0.26 2.68 -38.98
CA ILE A 88 0.74 3.50 -39.67
C ILE A 88 1.16 2.76 -40.93
N PHE A 89 1.08 3.43 -42.07
CA PHE A 89 1.35 2.83 -43.37
C PHE A 89 2.80 3.03 -43.80
N CYS A 90 3.26 2.18 -44.70
CA CYS A 90 4.58 2.29 -45.30
C CYS A 90 4.67 3.58 -46.13
N THR A 91 5.69 4.37 -45.82
CA THR A 91 6.00 5.65 -46.45
C THR A 91 6.31 5.55 -47.95
N TYR A 92 6.85 4.41 -48.39
CA TYR A 92 7.23 4.18 -49.80
C TYR A 92 6.11 3.58 -50.66
N CYS A 93 5.07 3.01 -50.03
CA CYS A 93 3.94 2.36 -50.73
C CYS A 93 2.82 3.35 -51.06
N ILE A 94 3.10 4.34 -51.91
CA ILE A 94 2.18 5.47 -52.18
C ILE A 94 0.92 5.04 -52.96
N LYS A 95 1.05 4.11 -53.92
CA LYS A 95 -0.04 3.71 -54.81
C LYS A 95 -1.00 2.68 -54.21
N SER A 96 -0.50 1.87 -53.29
CA SER A 96 -1.24 0.84 -52.58
C SER A 96 -0.74 0.83 -51.14
N PRO A 97 -1.41 1.53 -50.22
CA PRO A 97 -0.94 1.67 -48.84
C PRO A 97 -0.83 0.31 -48.16
N VAL A 98 0.39 -0.09 -47.84
CA VAL A 98 0.68 -1.31 -47.08
C VAL A 98 0.94 -0.92 -45.63
N PRO A 99 0.38 -1.60 -44.61
CA PRO A 99 0.72 -1.34 -43.22
C PRO A 99 2.24 -1.44 -42.98
N ALA A 100 2.79 -0.49 -42.23
CA ALA A 100 4.17 -0.56 -41.80
C ALA A 100 4.29 -1.56 -40.64
N VAL A 101 5.37 -2.32 -40.63
CA VAL A 101 5.74 -3.24 -39.56
C VAL A 101 6.77 -2.64 -38.62
N ARG A 102 7.57 -1.66 -39.10
CA ARG A 102 8.57 -0.93 -38.30
C ARG A 102 8.68 0.52 -38.75
N THR A 103 9.12 1.39 -37.84
CA THR A 103 9.54 2.76 -38.16
C THR A 103 11.03 2.91 -37.87
N CYS A 104 11.79 3.42 -38.84
CA CYS A 104 13.20 3.76 -38.68
C CYS A 104 13.33 5.14 -38.03
N LEU A 105 13.96 5.22 -36.85
CA LEU A 105 14.12 6.49 -36.11
C LEU A 105 15.08 7.47 -36.79
N HIS A 106 16.04 6.94 -37.57
CA HIS A 106 17.02 7.73 -38.30
C HIS A 106 16.43 8.30 -39.59
N CYS A 107 15.71 7.49 -40.35
CA CYS A 107 15.10 7.90 -41.61
C CYS A 107 13.73 8.58 -41.43
N GLU A 108 13.13 8.49 -40.24
CA GLU A 108 11.76 8.94 -39.93
C GLU A 108 10.70 8.30 -40.83
N ASN A 109 11.00 7.11 -41.36
CA ASN A 109 10.18 6.42 -42.34
C ASN A 109 9.62 5.12 -41.76
N SER A 110 8.32 4.91 -41.94
CA SER A 110 7.63 3.67 -41.63
C SER A 110 7.70 2.72 -42.83
N LEU A 111 8.06 1.46 -42.60
CA LEU A 111 8.42 0.45 -43.61
C LEU A 111 7.50 -0.77 -43.48
N CYS A 112 6.96 -1.26 -44.60
CA CYS A 112 6.38 -2.61 -44.68
C CYS A 112 7.49 -3.67 -44.78
N ASP A 113 7.15 -4.96 -44.69
CA ASP A 113 8.14 -6.05 -44.72
C ASP A 113 9.11 -5.98 -45.91
N ASP A 114 8.60 -5.71 -47.12
CA ASP A 114 9.44 -5.63 -48.33
C ASP A 114 10.44 -4.47 -48.26
N HIS A 115 9.99 -3.29 -47.84
CA HIS A 115 10.84 -2.10 -47.73
C HIS A 115 11.79 -2.17 -46.52
N LEU A 116 11.40 -2.90 -45.47
CA LEU A 116 12.24 -3.16 -44.31
C LEU A 116 13.38 -4.13 -44.68
N ALA A 117 13.08 -5.19 -45.43
CA ALA A 117 14.08 -6.15 -45.89
C ALA A 117 15.14 -5.47 -46.77
N ALA A 118 14.74 -4.60 -47.70
CA ALA A 118 15.65 -3.81 -48.51
C ALA A 118 16.46 -2.79 -47.67
N HIS A 119 15.82 -2.13 -46.70
CA HIS A 119 16.48 -1.17 -45.82
C HIS A 119 17.62 -1.82 -45.02
N ASN A 120 17.39 -2.98 -44.41
CA ASN A 120 18.39 -3.69 -43.59
C ASN A 120 19.56 -4.27 -44.40
N GLN A 121 19.44 -4.39 -45.72
CA GLN A 121 20.56 -4.77 -46.58
C GLN A 121 21.55 -3.61 -46.81
N THR A 122 21.12 -2.37 -46.59
CA THR A 122 21.90 -1.17 -46.94
C THR A 122 22.44 -0.41 -45.74
N VAL A 123 21.70 -0.40 -44.63
CA VAL A 123 22.02 0.38 -43.44
C VAL A 123 21.52 -0.33 -42.18
N ASP A 124 22.26 -0.20 -41.09
CA ASP A 124 21.87 -0.70 -39.78
C ASP A 124 21.40 0.48 -38.91
N HIS A 125 20.07 0.69 -38.84
CA HIS A 125 19.44 1.77 -38.09
C HIS A 125 18.45 1.23 -37.07
N ILE A 126 18.22 1.98 -35.99
CA ILE A 126 17.27 1.61 -34.93
C ILE A 126 15.83 1.63 -35.46
N LEU A 127 15.15 0.49 -35.30
CA LEU A 127 13.78 0.23 -35.74
C LEU A 127 12.87 -0.01 -34.53
N ILE A 128 11.78 0.75 -34.46
CA ILE A 128 10.78 0.64 -33.40
C ILE A 128 9.43 0.22 -33.97
N ASP A 129 8.47 -0.05 -33.09
CA ASP A 129 7.07 -0.22 -33.50
C ASP A 129 6.58 1.00 -34.30
N PRO A 130 5.70 0.79 -35.30
CA PRO A 130 5.23 1.85 -36.16
C PRO A 130 4.74 3.06 -35.36
N THR A 131 5.33 4.23 -35.59
CA THR A 131 4.88 5.49 -34.96
C THR A 131 4.80 6.65 -35.94
N SER A 132 3.80 7.50 -35.76
CA SER A 132 3.70 8.82 -36.42
C SER A 132 4.29 9.94 -35.55
N SER A 133 4.79 9.62 -34.35
CA SER A 133 5.33 10.56 -33.38
C SER A 133 6.84 10.44 -33.21
N PHE A 134 7.58 11.40 -33.75
CA PHE A 134 9.02 11.52 -33.54
C PHE A 134 9.40 12.60 -32.51
N GLY A 135 8.46 13.53 -32.20
CA GLY A 135 8.73 14.74 -31.41
C GLY A 135 9.26 14.47 -29.99
N ASN A 136 8.77 13.39 -29.35
CA ASN A 136 9.18 13.02 -28.00
C ASN A 136 10.38 12.05 -27.96
N LYS A 137 10.94 11.68 -29.13
CA LYS A 137 12.03 10.70 -29.25
C LYS A 137 13.33 11.31 -29.76
N LYS A 138 13.36 12.62 -30.03
CA LYS A 138 14.54 13.34 -30.49
C LYS A 138 14.90 14.47 -29.54
N CYS A 139 16.20 14.65 -29.31
CA CYS A 139 16.73 15.76 -28.54
C CYS A 139 16.34 17.08 -29.20
N SER A 140 15.74 17.98 -28.42
CA SER A 140 15.32 19.31 -28.87
C SER A 140 16.47 20.14 -29.45
N VAL A 141 17.68 19.98 -28.89
CA VAL A 141 18.90 20.70 -29.27
C VAL A 141 19.63 20.03 -30.44
N HIS A 142 19.98 18.74 -30.30
CA HIS A 142 20.87 18.06 -31.26
C HIS A 142 20.13 17.33 -32.38
N LYS A 143 18.79 17.24 -32.30
CA LYS A 143 17.93 16.49 -33.25
C LYS A 143 18.28 15.01 -33.43
N LYS A 144 19.10 14.45 -32.53
CA LYS A 144 19.45 13.02 -32.45
C LYS A 144 18.45 12.27 -31.57
N VAL A 145 18.37 10.95 -31.77
CA VAL A 145 17.51 10.05 -30.98
C VAL A 145 17.85 10.12 -29.50
N LEU A 146 16.83 10.11 -28.65
CA LEU A 146 16.96 9.99 -27.21
C LEU A 146 17.13 8.51 -26.86
N GLU A 147 18.29 8.17 -26.29
CA GLU A 147 18.69 6.79 -25.99
C GLU A 147 19.03 6.61 -24.51
N TYR A 148 19.22 7.70 -23.79
CA TYR A 148 19.67 7.70 -22.40
C TYR A 148 18.70 8.47 -21.50
N TYR A 149 18.75 8.18 -20.21
CA TYR A 149 18.05 8.91 -19.16
C TYR A 149 19.06 9.36 -18.10
N CYS A 150 19.02 10.64 -17.73
CA CYS A 150 19.86 11.23 -16.70
C CYS A 150 19.18 11.11 -15.34
N LEU A 151 19.83 10.47 -14.37
CA LEU A 151 19.27 10.27 -13.03
C LEU A 151 19.24 11.57 -12.21
N GLN A 152 20.25 12.43 -12.41
CA GLN A 152 20.38 13.70 -11.69
C GLN A 152 19.36 14.75 -12.16
N ASP A 153 19.20 14.91 -13.47
CA ASP A 153 18.35 15.97 -14.05
C ASP A 153 16.97 15.47 -14.47
N ALA A 154 16.67 14.18 -14.24
CA ALA A 154 15.44 13.52 -14.63
C ALA A 154 15.04 13.74 -16.10
N ALA A 155 16.02 13.68 -17.02
CA ALA A 155 15.87 14.09 -18.42
C ALA A 155 16.27 12.99 -19.42
N CYS A 156 15.50 12.85 -20.50
CA CYS A 156 15.86 11.98 -21.63
C CYS A 156 16.91 12.66 -22.52
N LEU A 157 17.99 11.95 -22.83
CA LEU A 157 19.19 12.47 -23.49
C LEU A 157 19.51 11.72 -24.78
N CYS A 158 20.06 12.45 -25.75
CA CYS A 158 20.77 11.85 -26.88
C CYS A 158 22.26 11.67 -26.55
N VAL A 159 22.96 10.84 -27.34
CA VAL A 159 24.41 10.59 -27.17
C VAL A 159 25.26 11.85 -27.06
N THR A 160 24.92 12.92 -27.80
CA THR A 160 25.67 14.18 -27.78
C THR A 160 25.48 14.96 -26.48
N CYS A 161 24.29 14.90 -25.86
CA CYS A 161 24.06 15.49 -24.54
C CYS A 161 24.95 14.86 -23.46
N CYS A 162 25.19 13.55 -23.56
CA CYS A 162 25.98 12.78 -22.58
C CYS A 162 27.49 13.01 -22.74
N LEU A 163 28.00 13.01 -23.98
CA LEU A 163 29.45 13.01 -24.23
C LEU A 163 30.10 14.40 -24.15
N VAL A 164 29.45 15.41 -24.73
CA VAL A 164 30.00 16.76 -24.88
C VAL A 164 29.04 17.87 -24.44
N GLY A 165 27.82 17.49 -24.06
CA GLY A 165 26.77 18.42 -23.64
C GLY A 165 26.77 18.72 -22.14
N LYS A 166 25.68 19.32 -21.69
CA LYS A 166 25.49 19.78 -20.30
C LYS A 166 25.41 18.64 -19.27
N HIS A 167 25.22 17.39 -19.71
CA HIS A 167 25.08 16.23 -18.84
C HIS A 167 26.38 15.40 -18.76
N ARG A 168 27.51 15.98 -19.19
CA ARG A 168 28.81 15.30 -19.14
C ARG A 168 29.21 15.03 -17.68
N GLY A 169 29.44 13.76 -17.37
CA GLY A 169 29.81 13.31 -16.02
C GLY A 169 28.62 12.99 -15.10
N HIS A 170 27.38 13.16 -15.58
CA HIS A 170 26.21 12.71 -14.84
C HIS A 170 26.02 11.19 -14.98
N GLN A 171 25.31 10.59 -14.03
CA GLN A 171 24.97 9.19 -14.09
C GLN A 171 23.79 9.00 -15.05
N VAL A 172 24.05 8.27 -16.13
CA VAL A 172 23.07 8.01 -17.18
C VAL A 172 22.82 6.52 -17.30
N GLU A 173 21.58 6.16 -17.61
CA GLU A 173 21.19 4.79 -17.96
C GLU A 173 20.50 4.75 -19.31
N LEU A 174 20.36 3.55 -19.89
CA LEU A 174 19.62 3.37 -21.14
C LEU A 174 18.15 3.72 -20.91
N LEU A 175 17.58 4.49 -21.83
CA LEU A 175 16.22 4.98 -21.73
C LEU A 175 15.21 3.82 -21.70
N GLU A 176 15.46 2.74 -22.45
CA GLU A 176 14.65 1.52 -22.42
C GLU A 176 14.59 0.90 -21.02
N LYS A 177 15.74 0.78 -20.33
CA LYS A 177 15.81 0.28 -18.95
C LYS A 177 15.06 1.19 -17.98
N ALA A 178 15.16 2.51 -18.16
CA ALA A 178 14.43 3.48 -17.33
C ALA A 178 12.90 3.34 -17.52
N PHE A 179 12.44 3.14 -18.78
CA PHE A 179 11.04 2.90 -19.07
C PHE A 179 10.53 1.57 -18.51
N GLU A 180 11.30 0.49 -18.62
CA GLU A 180 10.96 -0.80 -18.01
C GLU A 180 10.79 -0.67 -16.49
N LYS A 181 11.73 0.00 -15.81
CA LYS A 181 11.62 0.29 -14.37
C LYS A 181 10.34 1.08 -14.05
N ARG A 182 10.03 2.12 -14.84
CA ARG A 182 8.81 2.92 -14.67
C ARG A 182 7.54 2.08 -14.82
N GLU A 183 7.48 1.23 -15.85
CA GLU A 183 6.29 0.40 -16.09
C GLU A 183 6.14 -0.69 -15.01
N ASN A 184 7.23 -1.27 -14.53
CA ASN A 184 7.23 -2.20 -13.41
C ASN A 184 6.70 -1.54 -12.13
N ILE A 185 7.14 -0.32 -11.82
CA ILE A 185 6.61 0.47 -10.69
C ILE A 185 5.13 0.77 -10.88
N ARG A 186 4.71 1.17 -12.10
CA ARG A 186 3.30 1.45 -12.41
C ARG A 186 2.44 0.21 -12.17
N LYS A 187 2.90 -0.96 -12.63
CA LYS A 187 2.22 -2.24 -12.41
C LYS A 187 2.11 -2.56 -10.92
N LEU A 188 3.19 -2.38 -10.15
CA LEU A 188 3.17 -2.59 -8.71
C LEU A 188 2.11 -1.73 -7.99
N PHE A 189 1.95 -0.46 -8.37
CA PHE A 189 0.90 0.40 -7.82
C PHE A 189 -0.51 -0.08 -8.18
N MET A 190 -0.71 -0.58 -9.40
CA MET A 190 -1.99 -1.16 -9.80
C MET A 190 -2.31 -2.41 -8.98
N ASP A 191 -1.34 -3.31 -8.81
CA ASP A 191 -1.47 -4.54 -8.03
C ASP A 191 -1.76 -4.21 -6.55
N MET A 192 -1.06 -3.22 -5.98
CA MET A 192 -1.29 -2.75 -4.60
C MET A 192 -2.70 -2.19 -4.40
N LYS A 193 -3.19 -1.41 -5.37
CA LYS A 193 -4.56 -0.87 -5.32
C LYS A 193 -5.59 -1.99 -5.32
N GLU A 194 -5.43 -2.98 -6.20
CA GLU A 194 -6.33 -4.14 -6.25
C GLU A 194 -6.32 -4.92 -4.93
N GLN A 195 -5.14 -5.11 -4.32
CA GLN A 195 -5.03 -5.78 -3.03
C GLN A 195 -5.70 -5.01 -1.89
N LEU A 196 -5.59 -3.67 -1.86
CA LEU A 196 -6.30 -2.83 -0.89
C LEU A 196 -7.82 -2.95 -1.05
N GLU A 197 -8.33 -2.93 -2.28
CA GLU A 197 -9.77 -3.12 -2.56
C GLU A 197 -10.25 -4.51 -2.11
N MET A 198 -9.43 -5.56 -2.28
CA MET A 198 -9.76 -6.90 -1.78
C MET A 198 -9.74 -6.98 -0.25
N ALA A 199 -8.77 -6.35 0.40
CA ALA A 199 -8.68 -6.28 1.86
C ALA A 199 -9.88 -5.53 2.46
N GLU A 200 -10.28 -4.42 1.85
CA GLU A 200 -11.47 -3.67 2.24
C GLU A 200 -12.73 -4.55 2.18
N LYS A 201 -12.96 -5.25 1.06
CA LYS A 201 -14.09 -6.17 0.90
C LYS A 201 -14.08 -7.27 1.95
N LYS A 202 -12.90 -7.79 2.30
CA LYS A 202 -12.76 -8.83 3.33
C LYS A 202 -13.18 -8.32 4.70
N VAL A 203 -12.72 -7.13 5.09
CA VAL A 203 -13.10 -6.48 6.36
C VAL A 203 -14.61 -6.18 6.38
N GLN A 204 -15.16 -5.64 5.29
CA GLN A 204 -16.60 -5.39 5.15
C GLN A 204 -17.41 -6.69 5.27
N SER A 205 -16.98 -7.78 4.63
CA SER A 205 -17.68 -9.06 4.72
C SER A 205 -17.69 -9.63 6.15
N GLU A 206 -16.64 -9.38 6.93
CA GLU A 206 -16.56 -9.80 8.33
C GLU A 206 -17.50 -8.98 9.20
N ILE A 207 -17.58 -7.66 8.98
CA ILE A 207 -18.56 -6.79 9.64
C ILE A 207 -19.98 -7.26 9.34
N PHE A 208 -20.33 -7.44 8.06
CA PHE A 208 -21.67 -7.90 7.66
C PHE A 208 -22.02 -9.27 8.22
N ARG A 209 -21.06 -10.20 8.30
CA ARG A 209 -21.27 -11.52 8.91
C ARG A 209 -21.68 -11.39 10.37
N GLN A 210 -20.98 -10.55 11.14
CA GLN A 210 -21.30 -10.33 12.54
C GLN A 210 -22.64 -9.59 12.71
N GLU A 211 -22.93 -8.59 11.87
CA GLU A 211 -24.22 -7.90 11.87
C GLU A 211 -25.38 -8.87 11.62
N ASP A 212 -25.28 -9.74 10.60
CA ASP A 212 -26.30 -10.75 10.30
C ASP A 212 -26.51 -11.73 11.48
N GLU A 213 -25.43 -12.13 12.16
CA GLU A 213 -25.50 -12.98 13.35
C GLU A 213 -26.20 -12.29 14.52
N ILE A 214 -25.94 -10.99 14.74
CA ILE A 214 -26.59 -10.18 15.77
C ILE A 214 -28.07 -9.99 15.41
N VAL A 215 -28.38 -9.60 14.18
CA VAL A 215 -29.75 -9.38 13.68
C VAL A 215 -30.58 -10.66 13.76
N SER A 216 -30.00 -11.81 13.41
CA SER A 216 -30.67 -13.11 13.50
C SER A 216 -31.02 -13.48 14.95
N GLN A 217 -30.10 -13.22 15.88
CA GLN A 217 -30.33 -13.43 17.32
C GLN A 217 -31.41 -12.51 17.87
N ILE A 218 -31.37 -11.21 17.54
CA ILE A 218 -32.41 -10.25 17.94
C ILE A 218 -33.77 -10.66 17.37
N SER A 219 -33.81 -11.09 16.11
CA SER A 219 -35.06 -11.55 15.46
C SER A 219 -35.65 -12.79 16.12
N HIS A 220 -34.81 -13.72 16.60
CA HIS A 220 -35.28 -14.87 17.37
C HIS A 220 -35.93 -14.44 18.68
N LEU A 221 -35.29 -13.54 19.42
CA LEU A 221 -35.79 -13.03 20.70
C LEU A 221 -37.09 -12.25 20.56
N ILE A 222 -37.24 -11.41 19.53
CA ILE A 222 -38.49 -10.72 19.23
C ILE A 222 -39.64 -11.72 19.07
N LYS A 223 -39.42 -12.81 18.32
CA LYS A 223 -40.44 -13.87 18.13
C LYS A 223 -40.80 -14.59 19.42
N GLU A 224 -39.83 -14.79 20.32
CA GLU A 224 -40.09 -15.38 21.64
C GLU A 224 -40.94 -14.43 22.50
N LEU A 225 -40.59 -13.14 22.56
CA LEU A 225 -41.34 -12.13 23.30
C LEU A 225 -42.77 -11.94 22.76
N GLU A 226 -42.96 -11.91 21.44
CA GLU A 226 -44.29 -11.84 20.81
C GLU A 226 -45.17 -13.06 21.15
N LYS A 227 -44.55 -14.23 21.35
CA LYS A 227 -45.27 -15.44 21.74
C LYS A 227 -45.71 -15.36 23.20
N GLU A 228 -44.84 -14.89 24.10
CA GLU A 228 -45.17 -14.69 25.50
C GLU A 228 -46.24 -13.61 25.69
N GLU A 229 -46.16 -12.51 24.94
CA GLU A 229 -47.17 -11.45 24.93
C GLU A 229 -48.55 -12.02 24.55
N LYS A 230 -48.64 -12.82 23.48
CA LYS A 230 -49.89 -13.47 23.06
C LYS A 230 -50.44 -14.42 24.12
N GLU A 231 -49.57 -15.18 24.78
CA GLU A 231 -49.99 -16.10 25.85
C GLU A 231 -50.55 -15.34 27.06
N LEU A 232 -49.87 -14.27 27.48
CA LEU A 232 -50.31 -13.40 28.58
C LEU A 232 -51.62 -12.68 28.24
N SER A 233 -51.73 -12.13 27.04
CA SER A 233 -52.95 -11.48 26.54
C SER A 233 -54.15 -12.46 26.54
N GLY A 234 -53.92 -13.70 26.10
CA GLY A 234 -54.94 -14.76 26.16
C GLY A 234 -55.39 -15.11 27.58
N LYS A 235 -54.45 -15.23 28.52
CA LYS A 235 -54.76 -15.45 29.95
C LYS A 235 -55.56 -14.28 30.54
N MET A 236 -55.20 -13.05 30.18
CA MET A 236 -55.90 -11.84 30.64
C MET A 236 -57.34 -11.80 30.13
N HIS A 237 -57.56 -12.07 28.83
CA HIS A 237 -58.90 -12.10 28.25
C HIS A 237 -59.78 -13.21 28.86
N HIS A 238 -59.21 -14.39 29.11
CA HIS A 238 -59.93 -15.47 29.79
C HIS A 238 -60.33 -15.08 31.22
N MET A 239 -59.43 -14.41 31.94
CA MET A 239 -59.70 -13.90 33.29
C MET A 239 -60.80 -12.82 33.30
N GLU A 240 -60.82 -11.91 32.32
CA GLU A 240 -61.90 -10.93 32.15
C GLU A 240 -63.26 -11.61 31.90
N GLN A 241 -63.30 -12.62 31.02
CA GLN A 241 -64.53 -13.39 30.74
C GLN A 241 -65.07 -14.10 31.99
N MET A 242 -64.17 -14.65 32.81
CA MET A 242 -64.52 -15.30 34.07
C MET A 242 -65.17 -14.34 35.08
N CYS A 243 -64.74 -13.07 35.11
CA CYS A 243 -65.33 -12.04 35.97
C CYS A 243 -66.79 -11.68 35.59
N HIS A 244 -67.24 -12.00 34.38
CA HIS A 244 -68.61 -11.75 33.92
C HIS A 244 -69.59 -12.91 34.19
N ILE A 245 -69.12 -14.05 34.71
CA ILE A 245 -69.97 -15.18 35.08
C ILE A 245 -70.69 -14.83 36.40
N THR A 246 -72.02 -14.74 36.35
CA THR A 246 -72.85 -14.19 37.45
C THR A 246 -73.10 -15.17 38.62
N ASP A 247 -72.60 -16.40 38.54
CA ASP A 247 -72.82 -17.45 39.55
C ASP A 247 -71.53 -17.71 40.37
N PRO A 248 -71.48 -17.31 41.66
CA PRO A 248 -70.31 -17.47 42.53
C PRO A 248 -69.84 -18.91 42.74
N ILE A 249 -70.69 -19.92 42.49
CA ILE A 249 -70.39 -21.32 42.79
C ILE A 249 -69.59 -21.98 41.65
N ARG A 250 -69.84 -21.59 40.39
CA ARG A 250 -69.08 -22.08 39.23
C ARG A 250 -67.62 -21.61 39.23
N LEU A 251 -67.39 -20.38 39.71
CA LEU A 251 -66.06 -19.77 39.86
C LEU A 251 -65.14 -20.52 40.84
N LEU A 252 -65.72 -21.18 41.84
CA LEU A 252 -64.97 -21.95 42.84
C LEU A 252 -64.68 -23.39 42.39
N GLN A 253 -65.52 -23.97 41.53
CA GLN A 253 -65.35 -25.35 41.03
C GLN A 253 -64.25 -25.47 39.96
N GLU A 254 -63.97 -24.40 39.21
CA GLU A 254 -62.91 -24.40 38.18
C GLU A 254 -61.54 -23.92 38.70
N ARG A 255 -61.47 -23.47 39.96
CA ARG A 255 -60.23 -23.02 40.62
C ARG A 255 -59.21 -24.16 40.83
N ASP A 256 -59.66 -25.41 40.76
CA ASP A 256 -58.80 -26.60 40.83
C ASP A 256 -58.01 -26.90 39.54
N ILE A 257 -58.23 -26.13 38.46
CA ILE A 257 -57.47 -26.27 37.19
C ILE A 257 -56.30 -25.27 37.12
N ALA A 258 -56.32 -24.20 37.92
CA ALA A 258 -55.22 -23.26 38.05
C ALA A 258 -54.18 -23.75 39.08
N LYS A 259 -53.57 -24.92 38.83
CA LYS A 259 -52.31 -25.26 39.51
C LYS A 259 -51.29 -24.20 39.10
N GLU A 260 -50.85 -23.45 40.11
CA GLU A 260 -49.65 -22.62 40.18
C GLU A 260 -48.88 -22.54 38.86
N ALA A 261 -49.18 -21.53 38.04
CA ALA A 261 -48.11 -20.97 37.22
C ALA A 261 -47.10 -20.41 38.22
N PRO A 262 -45.83 -20.84 38.21
CA PRO A 262 -44.85 -20.21 39.06
C PRO A 262 -44.83 -18.74 38.70
N VAL A 263 -45.00 -17.87 39.70
CA VAL A 263 -44.58 -16.49 39.63
C VAL A 263 -43.09 -16.56 39.30
N HIS A 264 -42.77 -16.53 38.00
CA HIS A 264 -41.40 -16.53 37.51
C HIS A 264 -40.84 -15.17 37.87
N GLY A 265 -40.22 -15.15 39.05
CA GLY A 265 -39.62 -13.98 39.65
C GLY A 265 -38.55 -13.38 38.77
N ASP A 266 -38.25 -12.14 39.09
CA ASP A 266 -37.36 -11.18 38.44
C ASP A 266 -35.97 -11.72 38.02
N THR A 267 -35.57 -12.92 38.47
CA THR A 267 -34.28 -13.56 38.21
C THR A 267 -34.08 -14.09 36.77
N LYS A 268 -35.15 -14.22 35.97
CA LYS A 268 -35.04 -14.65 34.56
C LYS A 268 -34.74 -13.50 33.60
N LYS A 269 -35.25 -12.29 33.89
CA LYS A 269 -35.02 -11.09 33.09
C LYS A 269 -33.55 -10.68 33.08
N GLU A 270 -32.87 -10.73 34.22
CA GLU A 270 -31.45 -10.35 34.34
C GLU A 270 -30.52 -11.28 33.54
N LYS A 271 -30.82 -12.59 33.45
CA LYS A 271 -30.04 -13.54 32.64
C LYS A 271 -30.30 -13.43 31.13
N GLU A 272 -31.47 -12.93 30.73
CA GLU A 272 -31.80 -12.66 29.32
C GLU A 272 -31.23 -11.32 28.84
N GLU A 273 -31.16 -10.30 29.71
CA GLU A 273 -30.51 -9.01 29.40
C GLU A 273 -28.98 -9.14 29.24
N GLU A 274 -28.30 -9.99 30.01
CA GLU A 274 -26.86 -10.28 29.85
C GLU A 274 -26.58 -11.01 28.51
N LYS A 275 -27.50 -11.89 28.09
CA LYS A 275 -27.43 -12.61 26.81
C LYS A 275 -27.64 -11.70 25.59
N LEU A 276 -28.18 -10.49 25.81
CA LEU A 276 -28.53 -9.50 24.79
C LEU A 276 -27.35 -8.65 24.30
N ARG A 277 -26.28 -8.52 25.10
CA ARG A 277 -25.10 -7.69 24.77
C ARG A 277 -24.07 -8.47 23.96
N LYS A 278 -24.45 -8.95 22.77
CA LYS A 278 -23.44 -9.30 21.77
C LYS A 278 -23.18 -8.08 20.90
N GLU A 279 -22.08 -7.42 21.18
CA GLU A 279 -21.55 -6.33 20.38
C GLU A 279 -20.68 -6.90 19.25
N LEU A 280 -20.27 -6.04 18.33
CA LEU A 280 -19.28 -6.40 17.32
C LEU A 280 -18.00 -6.86 18.01
N ASP A 281 -17.41 -7.93 17.49
CA ASP A 281 -16.09 -8.39 17.90
C ASP A 281 -15.03 -7.49 17.23
N GLU A 282 -14.81 -6.32 17.84
CA GLU A 282 -13.85 -5.33 17.38
C GLU A 282 -12.41 -5.89 17.30
N ASP A 283 -12.06 -6.81 18.20
CA ASP A 283 -10.76 -7.48 18.22
C ASP A 283 -10.57 -8.35 16.97
N LEU A 284 -11.58 -9.13 16.59
CA LEU A 284 -11.55 -9.95 15.37
C LEU A 284 -11.50 -9.09 14.10
N ILE A 285 -12.21 -7.96 14.07
CA ILE A 285 -12.17 -7.00 12.96
C ILE A 285 -10.76 -6.39 12.86
N SER A 286 -10.20 -5.94 13.99
CA SER A 286 -8.84 -5.40 14.09
C SER A 286 -7.79 -6.41 13.61
N LEU A 287 -7.87 -7.66 14.08
CA LEU A 287 -7.01 -8.75 13.62
C LEU A 287 -7.14 -9.00 12.11
N THR A 288 -8.33 -8.88 11.55
CA THR A 288 -8.59 -9.04 10.11
C THR A 288 -7.94 -7.91 9.31
N VAL A 289 -8.02 -6.67 9.78
CA VAL A 289 -7.33 -5.50 9.20
C VAL A 289 -5.83 -5.70 9.25
N HIS A 290 -5.26 -5.98 10.43
CA HIS A 290 -3.83 -6.16 10.61
C HIS A 290 -3.26 -7.28 9.73
N ARG A 291 -3.96 -8.43 9.66
CA ARG A 291 -3.54 -9.54 8.80
C ARG A 291 -3.52 -9.14 7.33
N SER A 292 -4.58 -8.46 6.87
CA SER A 292 -4.69 -8.05 5.48
C SER A 292 -3.63 -7.01 5.12
N MET A 293 -3.36 -6.04 5.99
CA MET A 293 -2.27 -5.08 5.79
C MET A 293 -0.91 -5.75 5.72
N ARG A 294 -0.63 -6.72 6.61
CA ARG A 294 0.61 -7.51 6.59
C ARG A 294 0.78 -8.27 5.28
N ASP A 295 -0.28 -8.90 4.79
CA ASP A 295 -0.26 -9.65 3.53
C ASP A 295 0.05 -8.73 2.33
N ILE A 296 -0.55 -7.52 2.31
CA ILE A 296 -0.28 -6.50 1.27
C ILE A 296 1.18 -6.07 1.31
N VAL A 297 1.67 -5.66 2.49
CA VAL A 297 3.07 -5.22 2.66
C VAL A 297 4.02 -6.33 2.20
N THR A 298 3.78 -7.57 2.61
CA THR A 298 4.59 -8.74 2.23
C THR A 298 4.57 -8.97 0.72
N SER A 299 3.41 -8.84 0.07
CA SER A 299 3.29 -9.00 -1.37
C SER A 299 4.04 -7.90 -2.13
N VAL A 300 3.93 -6.65 -1.69
CA VAL A 300 4.57 -5.49 -2.32
C VAL A 300 6.09 -5.57 -2.17
N THR A 301 6.59 -5.86 -0.97
CA THR A 301 8.03 -6.02 -0.72
C THR A 301 8.60 -7.16 -1.55
N SER A 302 7.91 -8.30 -1.59
CA SER A 302 8.30 -9.45 -2.44
C SER A 302 8.30 -9.10 -3.93
N GLY A 303 7.30 -8.35 -4.42
CA GLY A 303 7.21 -7.90 -5.81
C GLY A 303 8.35 -6.94 -6.21
N LEU A 304 8.85 -6.16 -5.26
CA LEU A 304 10.05 -5.34 -5.42
C LEU A 304 11.35 -6.15 -5.28
N GLY A 305 11.26 -7.43 -4.92
CA GLY A 305 12.37 -8.33 -4.63
C GLY A 305 13.11 -7.97 -3.34
N PHE A 306 12.41 -7.34 -2.40
CA PHE A 306 12.86 -7.14 -1.03
C PHE A 306 12.47 -8.33 -0.16
N GLN A 307 13.38 -8.71 0.72
CA GLN A 307 13.16 -9.66 1.79
C GLN A 307 13.01 -8.84 3.07
N VAL A 308 11.94 -9.08 3.82
CA VAL A 308 11.81 -8.57 5.19
C VAL A 308 12.52 -9.59 6.09
N PRO A 309 13.68 -9.25 6.66
CA PRO A 309 14.39 -10.21 7.50
C PRO A 309 13.62 -10.40 8.81
N ASP A 310 13.42 -11.65 9.23
CA ASP A 310 12.99 -11.97 10.59
C ASP A 310 14.18 -11.78 11.54
N VAL A 311 14.39 -10.54 11.97
CA VAL A 311 15.55 -10.14 12.78
C VAL A 311 15.23 -10.39 14.25
N LEU A 312 15.83 -11.44 14.80
CA LEU A 312 15.85 -11.72 16.23
C LEU A 312 17.25 -11.46 16.78
N LEU A 313 17.34 -10.85 17.96
CA LEU A 313 18.59 -10.55 18.63
C LEU A 313 19.22 -11.80 19.25
N ASP A 314 20.54 -11.90 19.15
CA ASP A 314 21.33 -13.04 19.63
C ASP A 314 21.85 -12.76 21.05
N GLU A 315 21.22 -13.39 22.02
CA GLU A 315 21.59 -13.30 23.44
C GLU A 315 23.04 -13.71 23.71
N ASP A 316 23.62 -14.63 22.93
CA ASP A 316 25.03 -15.05 23.09
C ASP A 316 26.01 -13.95 22.70
N THR A 317 25.55 -12.96 21.93
CA THR A 317 26.35 -11.83 21.48
C THR A 317 26.18 -10.59 22.36
N ALA A 318 25.00 -10.44 22.97
CA ALA A 318 24.62 -9.25 23.73
C ALA A 318 25.55 -8.99 24.93
N HIS A 319 26.02 -7.75 25.07
CA HIS A 319 26.79 -7.32 26.23
C HIS A 319 26.03 -7.57 27.55
N ILE A 320 26.76 -7.61 28.67
CA ILE A 320 26.17 -7.84 29.99
C ILE A 320 25.26 -6.69 30.46
N GLU A 321 25.38 -5.50 29.88
CA GLU A 321 24.54 -4.31 30.15
C GLU A 321 23.43 -4.14 29.11
N VAL A 322 23.19 -5.14 28.26
CA VAL A 322 22.12 -5.09 27.25
C VAL A 322 21.01 -6.06 27.63
N GLU A 323 19.88 -5.51 28.08
CA GLU A 323 18.66 -6.27 28.31
C GLU A 323 17.94 -6.51 26.98
N LEU A 324 17.40 -7.72 26.80
CA LEU A 324 16.63 -8.09 25.60
C LEU A 324 15.19 -8.37 26.00
N SER A 325 14.23 -7.96 25.19
CA SER A 325 12.81 -8.31 25.38
C SER A 325 12.55 -9.80 25.15
N ASP A 326 11.44 -10.32 25.69
CA ASP A 326 11.02 -11.72 25.55
C ASP A 326 10.87 -12.17 24.09
N ASP A 327 10.46 -11.27 23.20
CA ASP A 327 10.33 -11.51 21.76
C ASP A 327 11.67 -11.37 20.98
N LEU A 328 12.75 -11.01 21.67
CA LEU A 328 14.09 -10.78 21.12
C LEU A 328 14.15 -9.71 20.02
N LYS A 329 13.17 -8.78 19.97
CA LYS A 329 13.16 -7.67 19.00
C LYS A 329 13.66 -6.34 19.57
N THR A 330 13.74 -6.21 20.90
CA THR A 330 14.17 -5.00 21.59
C THR A 330 15.48 -5.23 22.32
N ALA A 331 16.41 -4.28 22.21
CA ALA A 331 17.58 -4.15 23.05
C ALA A 331 17.52 -2.84 23.84
N THR A 332 17.74 -2.93 25.16
CA THR A 332 17.73 -1.78 26.06
C THR A 332 19.01 -1.76 26.87
N TYR A 333 19.59 -0.57 27.05
CA TYR A 333 20.69 -0.39 27.98
C TYR A 333 20.20 -0.54 29.42
N SER A 334 20.91 -1.34 30.22
CA SER A 334 20.63 -1.54 31.63
C SER A 334 21.90 -1.33 32.44
N GLU A 335 21.83 -0.51 33.49
CA GLU A 335 22.92 -0.37 34.47
C GLU A 335 23.11 -1.64 35.30
N GLU A 336 22.08 -2.49 35.38
CA GLU A 336 22.17 -3.78 36.06
C GLU A 336 22.70 -4.86 35.11
N GLU A 337 23.75 -5.56 35.54
CA GLU A 337 24.32 -6.65 34.76
C GLU A 337 23.31 -7.80 34.60
N GLN A 338 23.12 -8.27 33.37
CA GLN A 338 22.13 -9.29 32.99
C GLN A 338 22.54 -10.73 33.41
N HIS A 339 23.55 -10.89 34.25
CA HIS A 339 24.03 -12.17 34.81
C HIS A 339 24.24 -13.31 33.79
N ARG A 340 24.58 -12.97 32.54
CA ARG A 340 24.69 -13.93 31.44
C ARG A 340 25.99 -14.75 31.50
N PRO A 341 25.99 -16.00 31.03
CA PRO A 341 27.20 -16.81 31.00
C PRO A 341 28.25 -16.23 30.05
N LYS A 342 29.53 -16.48 30.37
CA LYS A 342 30.65 -16.10 29.49
C LYS A 342 30.55 -16.85 28.17
N SER A 343 30.56 -16.10 27.07
CA SER A 343 30.54 -16.62 25.70
C SER A 343 31.63 -15.93 24.88
N PRO A 344 32.38 -16.66 24.03
CA PRO A 344 33.36 -16.04 23.14
C PRO A 344 32.71 -15.15 22.05
N ARG A 345 31.39 -15.30 21.83
CA ARG A 345 30.62 -14.49 20.88
C ARG A 345 30.11 -13.18 21.50
N ARG A 346 30.20 -13.03 22.82
CA ARG A 346 29.68 -11.90 23.59
C ARG A 346 30.57 -10.68 23.46
N PHE A 347 29.99 -9.50 23.22
CA PHE A 347 30.73 -8.26 23.38
C PHE A 347 31.09 -8.03 24.84
N LEU A 348 32.30 -7.53 25.09
CA LEU A 348 32.89 -7.35 26.42
C LEU A 348 33.26 -5.91 26.74
N SER A 349 33.34 -5.03 25.72
CA SER A 349 33.84 -3.66 25.88
C SER A 349 32.77 -2.60 25.73
N TYR A 350 31.69 -2.89 25.01
CA TYR A 350 30.65 -1.93 24.67
C TYR A 350 29.28 -2.62 24.71
N PRO A 351 28.23 -1.92 25.16
CA PRO A 351 26.86 -2.43 25.16
C PRO A 351 26.30 -2.58 23.74
N GLN A 352 26.63 -3.74 23.15
CA GLN A 352 26.34 -4.11 21.76
C GLN A 352 25.68 -5.48 21.67
N VAL A 353 24.91 -5.70 20.61
CA VAL A 353 24.29 -6.98 20.27
C VAL A 353 24.19 -7.15 18.75
N LEU A 354 24.23 -8.39 18.28
CA LEU A 354 23.99 -8.77 16.88
C LEU A 354 22.67 -9.53 16.74
N SER A 355 22.13 -9.60 15.53
CA SER A 355 21.07 -10.54 15.17
C SER A 355 21.57 -11.99 15.17
N ARG A 356 20.65 -12.95 15.34
CA ARG A 356 20.93 -14.38 15.32
C ARG A 356 21.28 -14.88 13.92
N CYS A 357 20.57 -14.38 12.92
CA CYS A 357 20.75 -14.76 11.52
C CYS A 357 21.50 -13.66 10.77
N GLY A 358 22.42 -14.08 9.90
CA GLY A 358 23.14 -13.20 8.97
C GLY A 358 22.46 -13.15 7.61
N LEU A 359 22.49 -11.98 6.97
CA LEU A 359 22.00 -11.71 5.63
C LEU A 359 23.13 -11.97 4.64
N SER A 360 22.96 -12.93 3.75
CA SER A 360 24.05 -13.46 2.88
C SER A 360 23.84 -13.23 1.38
N SER A 361 22.66 -12.76 0.99
CA SER A 361 22.28 -12.48 -0.41
C SER A 361 20.97 -11.70 -0.43
N GLY A 362 20.68 -11.01 -1.52
CA GLY A 362 19.41 -10.35 -1.78
C GLY A 362 19.35 -8.92 -1.26
N ARG A 363 18.16 -8.33 -1.44
CA ARG A 363 17.84 -6.98 -0.96
C ARG A 363 16.98 -7.08 0.28
N HIS A 364 17.42 -6.44 1.36
CA HIS A 364 16.74 -6.46 2.66
C HIS A 364 16.37 -5.06 3.10
N TYR A 365 15.24 -4.94 3.77
CA TYR A 365 14.80 -3.69 4.38
C TYR A 365 14.21 -3.99 5.75
N TRP A 366 14.61 -3.20 6.75
CA TRP A 366 14.03 -3.26 8.08
C TRP A 366 13.97 -1.87 8.70
N GLU A 367 13.03 -1.71 9.60
CA GLU A 367 12.76 -0.48 10.33
C GLU A 367 13.05 -0.69 11.82
N VAL A 368 13.40 0.41 12.46
CA VAL A 368 13.82 0.43 13.86
C VAL A 368 13.18 1.64 14.54
N ALA A 369 12.55 1.38 15.67
CA ALA A 369 12.11 2.41 16.60
C ALA A 369 13.17 2.56 17.68
N TRP A 370 13.49 3.81 18.05
CA TRP A 370 14.36 4.13 19.18
C TRP A 370 13.65 5.15 20.05
N ASN A 371 13.84 5.05 21.37
CA ASN A 371 13.17 5.90 22.36
C ASN A 371 13.66 7.36 22.42
N GLU A 372 14.57 7.77 21.52
CA GLU A 372 15.14 9.12 21.43
C GLU A 372 15.87 9.61 22.71
N VAL A 373 16.20 8.68 23.60
CA VAL A 373 16.98 8.93 24.82
C VAL A 373 18.30 8.18 24.72
N GLY A 374 19.36 8.80 25.24
CA GLY A 374 20.69 8.20 25.27
C GLY A 374 21.44 8.23 23.94
N VAL A 375 22.34 7.26 23.79
CA VAL A 375 23.16 7.08 22.59
C VAL A 375 22.88 5.70 22.00
N CYS A 376 22.34 5.68 20.79
CA CYS A 376 22.14 4.46 20.02
C CYS A 376 22.89 4.53 18.68
N TYR A 377 23.46 3.42 18.23
CA TYR A 377 23.94 3.27 16.85
C TYR A 377 23.34 2.02 16.24
N ILE A 378 23.00 2.13 14.96
CA ILE A 378 22.33 1.08 14.20
C ILE A 378 23.18 0.77 12.98
N GLY A 379 23.32 -0.51 12.66
CA GLY A 379 24.16 -0.91 11.56
C GLY A 379 24.09 -2.39 11.23
N VAL A 380 25.10 -2.82 10.51
CA VAL A 380 25.36 -4.23 10.23
C VAL A 380 26.84 -4.54 10.46
N SER A 381 27.13 -5.79 10.79
CA SER A 381 28.48 -6.24 11.08
C SER A 381 28.70 -7.69 10.63
N TYR A 382 29.92 -8.01 10.23
CA TYR A 382 30.32 -9.40 10.10
C TYR A 382 30.36 -10.09 11.47
N PRO A 383 29.98 -11.37 11.56
CA PRO A 383 30.07 -12.10 12.82
C PRO A 383 31.52 -12.21 13.32
N SER A 384 32.50 -12.07 12.42
CA SER A 384 33.95 -12.11 12.69
C SER A 384 34.55 -10.85 13.34
N ILE A 385 33.75 -9.83 13.65
CA ILE A 385 34.20 -8.61 14.38
C ILE A 385 34.87 -8.97 15.71
N GLU A 386 35.87 -8.20 16.18
CA GLU A 386 36.41 -8.42 17.53
C GLU A 386 35.34 -8.15 18.60
N ARG A 387 35.48 -8.74 19.79
CA ARG A 387 34.46 -8.65 20.85
C ARG A 387 34.87 -7.86 22.11
N GLY A 388 36.17 -7.61 22.31
CA GLY A 388 36.66 -7.12 23.62
C GLY A 388 37.78 -6.08 23.57
N LYS A 389 37.87 -5.28 22.50
CA LYS A 389 38.84 -4.18 22.40
C LYS A 389 38.13 -2.92 21.92
N LYS A 390 38.77 -1.75 21.99
CA LYS A 390 38.20 -0.50 21.43
C LYS A 390 37.75 -0.63 19.97
N GLN A 391 38.44 -1.46 19.19
CA GLN A 391 38.13 -1.76 17.78
C GLN A 391 36.81 -2.54 17.59
N SER A 392 36.22 -3.11 18.65
CA SER A 392 34.94 -3.82 18.55
C SER A 392 33.73 -2.89 18.48
N LEU A 393 33.92 -1.57 18.60
CA LEU A 393 32.84 -0.60 18.44
C LEU A 393 32.38 -0.56 16.98
N PHE A 394 31.07 -0.66 16.73
CA PHE A 394 30.55 -0.63 15.37
C PHE A 394 30.87 0.67 14.64
N GLY A 395 31.35 0.56 13.39
CA GLY A 395 31.73 1.69 12.54
C GLY A 395 33.19 2.13 12.70
N GLU A 396 33.89 1.67 13.73
CA GLU A 396 35.30 2.00 14.00
C GLU A 396 36.28 0.90 13.53
N ASN A 397 35.85 0.05 12.58
CA ASN A 397 36.62 -1.05 12.01
C ASN A 397 36.17 -1.37 10.58
N ASP A 398 36.87 -2.28 9.92
CA ASP A 398 36.62 -2.71 8.54
C ASP A 398 35.60 -3.86 8.41
N LYS A 399 34.97 -4.26 9.52
CA LYS A 399 34.01 -5.37 9.60
C LYS A 399 32.59 -4.93 9.93
N SER A 400 32.35 -3.63 10.12
CA SER A 400 31.04 -3.11 10.51
C SER A 400 30.77 -1.74 9.92
N TRP A 401 29.49 -1.49 9.67
CA TRP A 401 28.97 -0.24 9.13
C TRP A 401 27.81 0.20 10.02
N SER A 402 27.96 1.35 10.67
CA SER A 402 26.95 1.90 11.57
C SER A 402 26.68 3.37 11.26
N SER A 403 25.53 3.86 11.72
CA SER A 403 25.13 5.26 11.67
C SER A 403 24.38 5.61 12.97
N CYS A 404 24.30 6.90 13.29
CA CYS A 404 23.36 7.41 14.32
C CYS A 404 21.93 6.93 14.03
N PRO A 405 21.01 6.92 15.01
CA PRO A 405 19.70 6.29 14.86
C PRO A 405 18.96 6.81 13.62
N THR A 406 18.52 5.89 12.79
CA THR A 406 17.83 6.14 11.52
C THR A 406 16.62 5.23 11.46
N PHE A 407 15.48 5.70 10.95
CA PHE A 407 14.24 4.94 11.02
C PHE A 407 14.10 3.83 9.97
N GLY A 408 14.96 3.80 8.93
CA GLY A 408 14.98 2.68 7.97
C GLY A 408 16.38 2.34 7.46
N VAL A 409 16.68 1.05 7.34
CA VAL A 409 17.94 0.53 6.81
C VAL A 409 17.68 -0.36 5.59
N PHE A 410 18.41 -0.12 4.52
CA PHE A 410 18.32 -0.85 3.27
C PHE A 410 19.66 -1.48 2.91
N LEU A 411 19.65 -2.79 2.65
CA LEU A 411 20.81 -3.55 2.20
C LEU A 411 20.54 -4.11 0.80
N ASP A 412 21.42 -3.85 -0.14
CA ASP A 412 21.53 -4.55 -1.41
C ASP A 412 22.86 -5.30 -1.42
N TYR A 413 22.81 -6.60 -1.08
CA TYR A 413 24.01 -7.39 -0.83
C TYR A 413 24.84 -7.55 -2.10
N GLU A 414 24.21 -7.90 -3.23
CA GLU A 414 24.88 -8.09 -4.52
C GLU A 414 25.41 -6.80 -5.11
N ALA A 415 24.70 -5.67 -4.93
CA ALA A 415 25.22 -4.37 -5.36
C ALA A 415 26.27 -3.80 -4.40
N GLY A 416 26.46 -4.43 -3.22
CA GLY A 416 27.40 -3.97 -2.22
C GLY A 416 26.99 -2.63 -1.59
N ARG A 417 25.69 -2.38 -1.41
CA ARG A 417 25.16 -1.09 -0.94
C ARG A 417 24.41 -1.25 0.37
N LEU A 418 24.73 -0.38 1.33
CA LEU A 418 23.99 -0.24 2.59
C LEU A 418 23.57 1.22 2.74
N SER A 419 22.27 1.48 2.73
CA SER A 419 21.68 2.81 2.75
C SER A 419 20.85 3.03 4.01
N PHE A 420 20.91 4.24 4.55
CA PHE A 420 20.21 4.65 5.77
C PHE A 420 19.24 5.79 5.46
N TYR A 421 18.06 5.74 6.06
CA TYR A 421 16.95 6.66 5.81
C TYR A 421 16.30 7.15 7.11
N GLU A 422 15.84 8.39 7.07
CA GLU A 422 14.90 8.95 8.05
C GLU A 422 13.49 8.88 7.46
N LEU A 423 12.58 8.22 8.18
CA LEU A 423 11.20 7.99 7.76
C LEU A 423 10.28 9.19 8.08
N CYS A 424 10.71 10.39 7.70
CA CYS A 424 9.87 11.57 7.68
C CYS A 424 9.05 11.63 6.37
N ASP A 425 8.13 12.60 6.26
CA ASP A 425 7.42 12.88 5.00
C ASP A 425 7.94 14.21 4.40
N PRO A 426 8.64 14.20 3.25
CA PRO A 426 9.06 13.05 2.46
C PRO A 426 10.26 12.30 3.06
N ILE A 427 10.39 11.00 2.80
CA ILE A 427 11.49 10.16 3.30
C ILE A 427 12.83 10.77 2.90
N ARG A 428 13.72 10.96 3.88
CA ARG A 428 15.03 11.56 3.68
C ARG A 428 16.13 10.52 3.65
N HIS A 429 16.89 10.48 2.56
CA HIS A 429 18.13 9.71 2.48
C HIS A 429 19.20 10.35 3.37
N LEU A 430 19.86 9.54 4.19
CA LEU A 430 20.89 10.01 5.11
C LEU A 430 22.28 9.67 4.59
N HIS A 431 22.54 8.39 4.33
CA HIS A 431 23.86 7.94 3.89
C HIS A 431 23.80 6.65 3.08
N THR A 432 24.86 6.36 2.32
CA THR A 432 25.04 5.05 1.67
C THR A 432 26.50 4.65 1.65
N PHE A 433 26.79 3.51 2.29
CA PHE A 433 28.07 2.83 2.16
C PHE A 433 28.05 1.95 0.91
N THR A 434 29.21 1.88 0.24
CA THR A 434 29.45 0.95 -0.86
C THR A 434 30.65 0.09 -0.50
N ALA A 435 30.48 -1.23 -0.46
CA ALA A 435 31.49 -2.20 -0.07
C ALA A 435 31.26 -3.55 -0.75
N SER A 436 32.32 -4.33 -0.96
CA SER A 436 32.19 -5.73 -1.39
C SER A 436 32.04 -6.62 -0.16
N PHE A 437 30.84 -7.14 0.07
CA PHE A 437 30.59 -7.99 1.22
C PHE A 437 31.19 -9.38 1.04
N THR A 438 31.91 -9.87 2.04
CA THR A 438 32.67 -11.13 2.00
C THR A 438 32.14 -12.19 2.97
N GLU A 439 31.30 -11.78 3.91
CA GLU A 439 30.64 -12.65 4.89
C GLU A 439 29.15 -12.25 5.02
N PRO A 440 28.28 -13.12 5.57
CA PRO A 440 26.93 -12.73 5.95
C PRO A 440 26.94 -11.54 6.93
N LEU A 441 26.06 -10.57 6.71
CA LEU A 441 25.92 -9.37 7.54
C LEU A 441 24.86 -9.58 8.61
N HIS A 442 25.22 -9.40 9.86
CA HIS A 442 24.27 -9.41 10.97
C HIS A 442 23.80 -7.99 11.28
N VAL A 443 22.52 -7.82 11.60
CA VAL A 443 22.01 -6.54 12.13
C VAL A 443 22.69 -6.29 13.47
N ALA A 444 23.09 -5.06 13.71
CA ALA A 444 23.96 -4.69 14.81
C ALA A 444 23.41 -3.44 15.53
N PHE A 445 23.30 -3.53 16.86
CA PHE A 445 22.86 -2.43 17.71
C PHE A 445 23.88 -2.13 18.80
N TYR A 446 24.13 -0.84 19.01
CA TYR A 446 24.77 -0.28 20.18
C TYR A 446 23.72 0.53 20.95
N VAL A 447 23.60 0.33 22.26
CA VAL A 447 22.69 1.08 23.13
C VAL A 447 23.43 1.53 24.38
N TYR A 448 23.27 2.79 24.76
CA TYR A 448 23.93 3.38 25.92
C TYR A 448 23.08 4.52 26.50
N ASP A 449 23.20 4.77 27.82
CA ASP A 449 22.57 5.90 28.52
C ASP A 449 21.04 5.93 28.39
N GLU A 450 20.36 4.90 28.91
CA GLU A 450 18.88 4.72 28.83
C GLU A 450 18.32 4.47 27.41
N ALA A 451 19.17 4.29 26.40
CA ALA A 451 18.71 3.99 25.05
C ALA A 451 18.01 2.62 24.94
N SER A 452 16.90 2.61 24.20
CA SER A 452 16.16 1.39 23.85
C SER A 452 15.82 1.39 22.37
N VAL A 453 16.16 0.30 21.66
CA VAL A 453 15.93 0.13 20.22
C VAL A 453 15.13 -1.14 19.95
N THR A 454 14.12 -1.04 19.10
CA THR A 454 13.20 -2.11 18.73
C THR A 454 13.13 -2.25 17.22
N ILE A 455 13.18 -3.48 16.71
CA ILE A 455 12.90 -3.78 15.30
C ILE A 455 11.38 -3.78 15.09
N THR A 456 10.88 -2.89 14.23
CA THR A 456 9.44 -2.69 14.02
C THR A 456 8.87 -3.43 12.80
N SER A 457 9.74 -3.96 11.94
CA SER A 457 9.36 -4.72 10.74
C SER A 457 8.96 -6.17 11.00
#